data_AF-A0A2N2EYI8-F1
#
_entry.id   AF-A0A2N2EYI8-F1
#
_cell.length_a   1.000
_cell.length_b   1.000
_cell.length_c   1.000
_cell.angle_alpha   90.00
_cell.angle_beta   90.00
_cell.angle_gamma   90.00
#
_symmetry.space_group_name_H-M   'P 1'
#
loop_
_entity.id
_entity.type
_entity.pdbx_description
1 polymer ?
#
loop_
_entity_poly.entity_id
_entity_poly.type
_entity_poly.pdbx_seq_one_letter_code
_entity_poly.pdbx_strand_id
1 'polypeptide(L)'
;MKVSRHVVVSAAISTAIVASGFPLRAAAAAFAAGVFVDIDHLLDYFFTSRRISFDVKDLFYKCENHLLSTAYLLLHSYELAAALLAAAYFTRSAVLGGAFAGFAAHLFMDAIYKIRKYPNKPLGYFLLYRIFILKARFYEVYK
;
A
#
# COMPACT_ATOMS: atom_id res chain seq x y z
N MET A 1 -0.18 -2.68 7.90
CA MET A 1 0.58 -2.76 9.17
C MET A 1 0.49 -1.36 9.83
N LYS A 2 1.18 -1.01 10.93
CA LYS A 2 1.18 0.40 11.38
C LYS A 2 1.98 1.28 10.40
N VAL A 3 1.51 2.48 10.11
CA VAL A 3 2.17 3.44 9.18
C VAL A 3 3.62 3.73 9.59
N SER A 4 3.91 3.83 10.89
CA SER A 4 5.28 4.02 11.39
C SER A 4 6.25 2.92 10.94
N ARG A 5 5.79 1.67 10.82
CA ARG A 5 6.62 0.57 10.32
C ARG A 5 6.81 0.66 8.80
N HIS A 6 5.79 1.12 8.06
CA HIS A 6 5.93 1.37 6.62
C HIS A 6 6.93 2.49 6.33
N VAL A 7 6.95 3.56 7.15
CA VAL A 7 7.97 4.62 7.08
C VAL A 7 9.38 4.06 7.31
N VAL A 8 9.57 3.23 8.34
CA VAL A 8 10.87 2.60 8.64
C VAL A 8 11.33 1.70 7.49
N VAL A 9 10.45 0.83 6.98
CA VAL A 9 10.77 -0.05 5.83
C VAL A 9 11.08 0.77 4.58
N SER A 10 10.30 1.81 4.30
CA SER A 10 10.50 2.69 3.14
C SER A 10 11.84 3.44 3.23
N ALA A 11 12.22 3.91 4.42
CA ALA A 11 13.52 4.52 4.66
C ALA A 11 14.66 3.51 4.44
N ALA A 12 14.51 2.27 4.92
CA ALA A 12 15.50 1.22 4.72
C ALA A 12 15.69 0.88 3.23
N ILE A 13 14.60 0.71 2.47
CA ILE A 13 14.65 0.44 1.02
C ILE A 13 15.26 1.62 0.26
N SER A 14 14.84 2.85 0.57
CA SER A 14 15.42 4.07 -0.03
C SER A 14 16.93 4.16 0.23
N THR A 15 17.36 3.84 1.45
CA THR A 15 18.79 3.85 1.82
C THR A 15 19.57 2.77 1.07
N ALA A 16 19.02 1.55 0.95
CA ALA A 16 19.64 0.47 0.20
C ALA A 16 19.80 0.82 -1.30
N ILE A 17 18.84 1.54 -1.88
CA ILE A 17 18.92 2.03 -3.27
C ILE A 17 20.09 3.00 -3.43
N VAL A 18 20.24 3.99 -2.54
CA VAL A 18 21.38 4.92 -2.56
C VAL A 18 22.70 4.18 -2.38
N ALA A 19 22.79 3.28 -1.40
CA ALA A 19 23.99 2.48 -1.13
C ALA A 19 24.40 1.59 -2.30
N SER A 20 23.45 1.19 -3.15
CA SER A 20 23.69 0.39 -4.37
C SER A 20 24.08 1.24 -5.58
N GLY A 21 24.29 2.55 -5.43
CA GLY A 21 24.75 3.44 -6.50
C GLY A 21 23.64 3.97 -7.43
N PHE A 22 22.37 3.74 -7.11
CA PHE A 22 21.26 4.30 -7.88
C PHE A 22 21.09 5.80 -7.61
N PRO A 23 20.56 6.58 -8.57
CA PRO A 23 20.42 8.02 -8.41
C PRO A 23 19.41 8.36 -7.30
N LEU A 24 19.64 9.48 -6.60
CA LEU A 24 18.82 9.92 -5.46
C LEU A 24 17.32 10.02 -5.79
N ARG A 25 16.97 10.37 -7.03
CA ARG A 25 15.58 10.40 -7.52
C ARG A 25 14.88 9.03 -7.45
N ALA A 26 15.61 7.93 -7.64
CA ALA A 26 15.07 6.58 -7.50
C ALA A 26 14.80 6.25 -6.02
N ALA A 27 15.71 6.63 -5.13
CA ALA A 27 15.53 6.45 -3.69
C ALA A 27 14.35 7.29 -3.15
N ALA A 28 14.26 8.56 -3.56
CA ALA A 28 13.13 9.42 -3.21
C ALA A 28 11.80 8.85 -3.72
N ALA A 29 11.77 8.32 -4.95
CA ALA A 29 10.60 7.65 -5.50
C ALA A 29 10.23 6.39 -4.71
N ALA A 30 11.21 5.59 -4.27
CA ALA A 30 10.97 4.43 -3.44
C ALA A 30 10.39 4.81 -2.08
N PHE A 31 10.96 5.82 -1.41
CA PHE A 31 10.43 6.30 -0.14
C PHE A 31 9.00 6.83 -0.28
N ALA A 32 8.77 7.70 -1.27
CA ALA A 32 7.46 8.29 -1.52
C ALA A 32 6.43 7.23 -1.86
N ALA A 33 6.75 6.31 -2.77
CA ALA A 33 5.83 5.23 -3.13
C ALA A 33 5.52 4.36 -1.92
N GLY A 34 6.53 3.93 -1.14
CA GLY A 34 6.33 3.07 0.03
C GLY A 34 5.57 3.71 1.20
N VAL A 35 5.58 5.04 1.33
CA VAL A 35 4.83 5.76 2.38
C VAL A 35 3.43 6.15 1.92
N PHE A 36 3.29 6.62 0.69
CA PHE A 36 2.04 7.20 0.21
C PHE A 36 1.05 6.19 -0.37
N VAL A 37 1.38 4.89 -0.46
CA VAL A 37 0.38 3.85 -0.76
C VAL A 37 -0.79 3.92 0.23
N ASP A 38 -0.50 4.14 1.52
CA ASP A 38 -1.50 4.21 2.59
C ASP A 38 -2.50 5.38 2.47
N ILE A 39 -2.31 6.31 1.53
CA ILE A 39 -3.27 7.41 1.30
C ILE A 39 -4.64 6.90 0.88
N ASP A 40 -4.74 5.72 0.26
CA ASP A 40 -6.04 5.16 -0.13
C ASP A 40 -6.96 4.86 1.07
N HIS A 41 -6.41 4.72 2.28
CA HIS A 41 -7.17 4.63 3.52
C HIS A 41 -7.94 5.90 3.86
N LEU A 42 -7.57 7.07 3.32
CA LEU A 42 -8.38 8.30 3.49
C LEU A 42 -9.74 8.16 2.82
N LEU A 43 -9.77 7.55 1.63
CA LEU A 43 -11.03 7.28 0.94
C LEU A 43 -11.89 6.31 1.76
N ASP A 44 -11.27 5.23 2.24
CA ASP A 44 -11.93 4.23 3.10
C ASP A 44 -12.53 4.85 4.36
N TYR A 45 -11.81 5.80 4.96
CA TYR A 45 -12.23 6.55 6.13
C TYR A 45 -13.43 7.46 5.84
N PHE A 46 -13.45 8.18 4.72
CA PHE A 46 -14.57 9.04 4.33
C PHE A 46 -15.84 8.22 4.06
N PHE A 47 -15.70 7.08 3.38
CA PHE A 47 -16.83 6.17 3.13
C PHE A 47 -17.36 5.55 4.41
N THR A 48 -16.47 5.05 5.28
CA THR A 48 -16.86 4.48 6.58
C THR A 48 -17.55 5.52 7.46
N SER A 49 -17.00 6.73 7.52
CA SER A 49 -17.51 7.81 8.39
C SER A 49 -18.74 8.51 7.81
N ARG A 50 -19.09 8.24 6.53
CA ARG A 50 -20.15 8.91 5.75
C ARG A 50 -20.08 10.44 5.79
N ARG A 51 -18.87 10.97 5.97
CA ARG A 51 -18.58 12.41 6.05
C ARG A 51 -17.12 12.64 5.65
N ILE A 52 -16.85 13.80 5.06
CA ILE A 52 -15.48 14.28 4.85
C ILE A 52 -15.02 14.94 6.15
N SER A 53 -14.02 14.33 6.81
CA SER A 53 -13.48 14.78 8.09
C SER A 53 -11.97 14.59 8.07
N PHE A 54 -11.20 15.61 8.41
CA PHE A 54 -9.72 15.53 8.44
C PHE A 54 -9.20 15.30 9.86
N ASP A 55 -9.94 14.55 10.68
CA ASP A 55 -9.48 14.12 11.99
C ASP A 55 -8.44 13.00 11.83
N VAL A 56 -7.18 13.41 11.76
CA VAL A 56 -6.03 12.51 11.58
C VAL A 56 -5.91 11.53 12.74
N LYS A 57 -6.29 11.92 13.97
CA LYS A 57 -6.22 11.03 15.13
C LYS A 57 -7.26 9.91 15.01
N ASP A 58 -8.50 10.25 14.66
CA ASP A 58 -9.57 9.28 14.42
C ASP A 58 -9.27 8.37 13.20
N LEU A 59 -8.67 8.92 12.14
CA LEU A 59 -8.20 8.14 10.99
C LEU A 59 -7.22 7.05 11.43
N PHE A 60 -6.12 7.43 12.09
CA PHE A 60 -5.12 6.45 12.54
C PHE A 60 -5.73 5.46 13.53
N TYR A 61 -6.57 5.92 14.46
CA TYR A 61 -7.26 5.05 15.41
C TYR A 61 -8.10 3.99 14.69
N LYS A 62 -8.92 4.39 13.71
CA LYS A 62 -9.76 3.44 12.97
C LYS A 62 -8.97 2.51 12.06
N CYS A 63 -7.92 3.00 11.41
CA CYS A 63 -7.06 2.18 10.55
C CYS A 63 -6.29 1.13 11.37
N GLU A 64 -5.64 1.54 12.46
CA GLU A 64 -4.82 0.65 13.29
C GLU A 64 -5.64 -0.40 14.04
N ASN A 65 -6.88 -0.08 14.40
CA ASN A 65 -7.80 -1.00 15.08
C ASN A 65 -8.74 -1.75 14.13
N HIS A 66 -8.56 -1.61 12.81
CA HIS A 66 -9.40 -2.25 11.79
C HIS A 66 -10.91 -1.97 11.95
N LEU A 67 -11.25 -0.73 12.34
CA LEU A 67 -12.62 -0.26 12.54
C LEU A 67 -13.26 0.34 11.28
N LEU A 68 -12.54 0.30 10.16
CA LEU A 68 -13.07 0.72 8.86
C LEU A 68 -14.06 -0.33 8.34
N SER A 69 -15.28 0.09 8.01
CA SER A 69 -16.32 -0.80 7.48
C SER A 69 -16.09 -1.16 6.00
N THR A 70 -15.26 -0.37 5.32
CA THR A 70 -14.94 -0.50 3.89
C THR A 70 -13.44 -0.31 3.70
N ALA A 71 -12.84 -1.12 2.82
CA ALA A 71 -11.43 -1.05 2.44
C ALA A 71 -11.31 -1.28 0.92
N TYR A 72 -11.44 -0.22 0.13
CA TYR A 72 -11.30 -0.26 -1.33
C TYR A 72 -9.84 -0.55 -1.72
N LEU A 73 -8.92 0.08 -0.99
CA LEU A 73 -7.48 -0.09 -1.11
C LEU A 73 -7.01 -0.06 -2.57
N LEU A 74 -7.41 0.97 -3.32
CA LEU A 74 -7.13 1.04 -4.77
C LEU A 74 -5.63 0.99 -5.06
N LEU A 75 -4.83 1.64 -4.20
CA LEU A 75 -3.39 1.66 -4.33
C LEU A 75 -2.78 0.35 -3.86
N HIS A 76 -3.37 -0.36 -2.88
CA HIS A 76 -2.87 -1.69 -2.51
C HIS A 76 -3.28 -2.78 -3.51
N SER A 77 -2.70 -2.75 -4.70
CA SER A 77 -2.97 -3.72 -5.75
C SER A 77 -1.71 -4.32 -6.37
N TYR A 78 -1.71 -5.65 -6.54
CA TYR A 78 -0.65 -6.34 -7.28
C TYR A 78 -0.66 -5.94 -8.76
N GLU A 79 -1.82 -5.60 -9.30
CA GLU A 79 -1.97 -5.07 -10.65
C GLU A 79 -1.24 -3.73 -10.82
N LEU A 80 -1.33 -2.82 -9.85
CA LEU A 80 -0.54 -1.58 -9.88
C LEU A 80 0.96 -1.85 -9.71
N ALA A 81 1.35 -2.82 -8.86
CA ALA A 81 2.74 -3.25 -8.73
C ALA A 81 3.30 -3.72 -10.09
N ALA A 82 2.55 -4.60 -10.77
CA ALA A 82 2.92 -5.14 -12.07
C ALA A 82 2.98 -4.05 -13.14
N ALA A 83 2.03 -3.11 -13.14
CA ALA A 83 2.05 -1.96 -14.05
C ALA A 83 3.27 -1.06 -13.82
N LEU A 84 3.64 -0.77 -12.56
CA LEU A 84 4.84 0.00 -12.21
C LEU A 84 6.11 -0.72 -12.66
N LEU A 85 6.21 -2.04 -12.44
CA LEU A 85 7.34 -2.85 -12.89
C LEU A 85 7.47 -2.85 -14.41
N ALA A 86 6.36 -3.08 -15.12
CA ALA A 86 6.33 -3.06 -16.58
C ALA A 86 6.75 -1.68 -17.12
N ALA A 87 6.20 -0.60 -16.56
CA ALA A 87 6.56 0.76 -16.93
C ALA A 87 8.05 1.04 -16.68
N ALA A 88 8.60 0.62 -15.53
CA ALA A 88 10.01 0.74 -15.23
C ALA A 88 10.88 -0.02 -16.24
N TYR A 89 10.49 -1.25 -16.59
CA TYR A 89 11.20 -2.09 -17.55
C TYR A 89 11.22 -1.47 -18.96
N PHE A 90 10.06 -1.09 -19.50
CA PHE A 90 9.96 -0.56 -20.86
C PHE A 90 10.58 0.82 -21.02
N THR A 91 10.51 1.67 -20.00
CA THR A 91 11.09 3.02 -20.05
C THR A 91 12.55 3.07 -19.59
N ARG A 92 13.06 2.01 -18.97
CA ARG A 92 14.35 1.98 -18.26
C ARG A 92 14.49 3.10 -17.22
N SER A 93 13.37 3.56 -16.68
CA SER A 93 13.35 4.69 -15.74
C SER A 93 13.73 4.24 -14.33
N ALA A 94 14.87 4.75 -13.85
CA ALA A 94 15.29 4.54 -12.46
C ALA A 94 14.27 5.07 -11.44
N VAL A 95 13.51 6.12 -11.78
CA VAL A 95 12.46 6.67 -10.92
C VAL A 95 11.32 5.67 -10.76
N LEU A 96 10.84 5.09 -11.87
CA LEU A 96 9.79 4.07 -11.84
C LEU A 96 10.27 2.77 -11.18
N GLY A 97 11.53 2.38 -11.40
CA GLY A 97 12.13 1.25 -10.72
C GLY A 97 12.21 1.46 -9.20
N GLY A 98 12.59 2.66 -8.76
CA GLY A 98 12.55 3.05 -7.35
C GLY A 98 11.13 3.02 -6.78
N ALA A 99 10.17 3.66 -7.47
CA ALA A 99 8.76 3.64 -7.07
C ALA A 99 8.22 2.22 -6.93
N PHE A 100 8.51 1.34 -7.89
CA PHE A 100 8.18 -0.08 -7.81
C PHE A 100 8.80 -0.75 -6.58
N ALA A 101 10.10 -0.54 -6.32
CA ALA A 101 10.78 -1.17 -5.19
C ALA A 101 10.15 -0.78 -3.84
N GLY A 102 9.86 0.51 -3.65
CA GLY A 102 9.17 0.99 -2.45
C GLY A 102 7.75 0.46 -2.31
N PHE A 103 6.98 0.55 -3.39
CA PHE A 103 5.60 0.04 -3.45
C PHE A 103 5.52 -1.48 -3.21
N ALA A 104 6.42 -2.25 -3.81
CA ALA A 104 6.48 -3.69 -3.65
C ALA A 104 6.89 -4.09 -2.22
N ALA A 105 7.86 -3.38 -1.62
CA ALA A 105 8.24 -3.60 -0.23
C ALA A 105 7.08 -3.31 0.73
N HIS A 106 6.31 -2.25 0.48
CA HIS A 106 5.09 -1.94 1.22
C HIS A 106 4.10 -3.10 1.17
N LEU A 107 3.69 -3.51 -0.03
CA LEU A 107 2.76 -4.61 -0.24
C LEU A 107 3.25 -5.93 0.34
N PHE A 108 4.54 -6.22 0.23
CA PHE A 108 5.14 -7.44 0.75
C PHE A 108 5.03 -7.53 2.27
N MET A 109 5.36 -6.45 2.98
CA MET A 109 5.23 -6.40 4.44
C MET A 109 3.79 -6.54 4.90
N ASP A 110 2.88 -5.95 4.14
CA ASP A 110 1.46 -6.04 4.38
C ASP A 110 0.90 -7.45 4.13
N ALA A 111 1.36 -8.10 3.06
CA ALA A 111 1.03 -9.49 2.76
C ALA A 111 1.53 -10.44 3.86
N ILE A 112 2.75 -10.25 4.37
CA ILE A 112 3.28 -11.03 5.51
C ILE A 112 2.40 -10.83 6.76
N TYR A 113 2.10 -9.57 7.11
CA TYR A 113 1.27 -9.26 8.26
C TYR A 113 -0.11 -9.93 8.13
N LYS A 114 -0.69 -9.83 6.94
CA LYS A 114 -2.00 -10.36 6.64
C LYS A 114 -2.05 -11.88 6.60
N ILE A 115 -1.09 -12.57 5.98
CA ILE A 115 -1.07 -14.05 5.97
C ILE A 115 -0.97 -14.60 7.40
N ARG A 116 -0.21 -13.94 8.28
CA ARG A 116 -0.10 -14.33 9.69
C ARG A 116 -1.38 -14.12 10.48
N LYS A 117 -2.11 -13.02 10.21
CA LYS A 117 -3.30 -12.62 10.98
C LYS A 117 -4.61 -13.18 10.39
N TYR A 118 -4.67 -13.34 9.08
CA TYR A 118 -5.84 -13.70 8.27
C TYR A 118 -5.47 -14.69 7.14
N PRO A 119 -5.04 -15.92 7.47
CA PRO A 119 -4.49 -16.87 6.49
C PRO A 119 -5.49 -17.28 5.39
N ASN A 120 -6.79 -17.21 5.67
CA ASN A 120 -7.84 -17.65 4.74
C ASN A 120 -8.13 -16.67 3.60
N LYS A 121 -7.45 -15.51 3.53
CA LYS A 121 -7.77 -14.44 2.58
C LYS A 121 -6.56 -13.94 1.76
N PRO A 122 -5.78 -14.84 1.13
CA PRO A 122 -4.51 -14.48 0.48
C PRO A 122 -4.72 -13.51 -0.69
N LEU A 123 -5.87 -13.57 -1.37
CA LEU A 123 -6.14 -12.81 -2.59
C LEU A 123 -6.58 -11.36 -2.37
N GLY A 124 -6.73 -10.91 -1.12
CA GLY A 124 -7.32 -9.59 -0.85
C GLY A 124 -6.52 -8.38 -1.36
N TYR A 125 -5.27 -8.54 -1.84
CA TYR A 125 -4.55 -7.48 -2.54
C TYR A 125 -4.70 -7.51 -4.07
N PHE A 126 -5.35 -8.51 -4.68
CA PHE A 126 -5.73 -8.44 -6.10
C PHE A 126 -6.94 -7.53 -6.29
N LEU A 127 -6.77 -6.43 -7.03
CA LEU A 127 -7.83 -5.45 -7.30
C LEU A 127 -8.99 -6.08 -8.07
N LEU A 128 -8.71 -6.91 -9.07
CA LEU A 128 -9.77 -7.56 -9.86
C LEU A 128 -10.57 -8.54 -9.00
N TYR A 129 -9.89 -9.30 -8.13
CA TYR A 129 -10.57 -10.15 -7.15
C TYR A 129 -11.49 -9.33 -6.23
N ARG A 130 -11.02 -8.17 -5.75
CA ARG A 130 -11.80 -7.24 -4.93
C ARG A 130 -13.03 -6.69 -5.67
N ILE A 131 -12.91 -6.37 -6.96
CA ILE A 131 -14.01 -5.82 -7.77
C ILE A 131 -15.06 -6.90 -8.09
N PHE A 132 -14.63 -8.04 -8.64
CA PHE A 132 -15.54 -9.03 -9.22
C PHE A 132 -16.13 -10.00 -8.20
N ILE A 133 -15.36 -10.39 -7.18
CA ILE A 133 -15.80 -11.39 -6.19
C ILE A 133 -16.41 -10.71 -4.97
N LEU A 134 -15.77 -9.68 -4.43
CA LEU A 134 -16.21 -9.03 -3.19
C LEU A 134 -17.27 -7.94 -3.43
N LYS A 135 -17.67 -7.65 -4.69
CA LYS A 135 -18.67 -6.63 -5.07
C LYS A 135 -18.51 -5.31 -4.29
N ALA A 136 -17.27 -4.88 -4.10
CA ALA A 136 -16.89 -3.70 -3.30
C ALA A 136 -17.49 -3.63 -1.87
N ARG A 137 -17.93 -4.75 -1.28
CA ARG A 137 -18.43 -4.84 0.10
C ARG A 137 -17.46 -5.64 0.95
N PHE A 138 -16.51 -4.89 1.51
CA PHE A 138 -15.30 -5.35 2.19
C PHE A 138 -15.45 -5.59 3.69
N TYR A 139 -16.55 -6.19 4.14
CA TYR A 139 -16.68 -6.56 5.55
C TYR A 139 -15.73 -7.71 5.96
N GLU A 140 -15.04 -8.29 4.97
CA GLU A 140 -14.33 -9.56 5.08
C GLU A 140 -12.80 -9.47 4.99
N VAL A 141 -12.16 -8.33 4.71
CA VAL A 141 -10.68 -8.35 4.61
C VAL A 141 -9.99 -8.54 5.96
N TYR A 142 -10.67 -8.17 7.06
CA TYR A 142 -10.14 -8.15 8.42
C TYR A 142 -10.99 -8.93 9.46
N LYS A 143 -12.03 -9.65 9.02
CA LYS A 143 -12.80 -10.64 9.80
C LYS A 143 -12.67 -11.99 9.12
#